data_AF-A0A3M0YHT3-F1
#
_entry.id   AF-A0A3M0YHT3-F1
#
_cell.length_a   1.000
_cell.length_b   1.000
_cell.length_c   1.000
_cell.angle_alpha   90.00
_cell.angle_beta   90.00
_cell.angle_gamma   90.00
#
_symmetry.space_group_name_H-M   'P 1'
#
loop_
_entity.id
_entity.type
_entity.pdbx_description
1 polymer ?
#
loop_
_entity_poly.entity_id
_entity_poly.type
_entity_poly.pdbx_seq_one_letter_code
_entity_poly.pdbx_strand_id
1 'polypeptide(L)' 'GILLEARILAVADVVEAMTSHRPYRPALSLDRALEEIRRHRGTRYDPQVVDACLALFRDGFRFT' A
#
# COMPACT_ATOMS: atom_id res chain seq x y z
N GLY A 1 7.97 1.31 -20.20
CA GLY A 1 6.92 1.44 -19.17
C GLY A 1 7.07 0.30 -18.20
N ILE A 2 6.85 0.53 -16.92
CA ILE A 2 6.84 -0.53 -15.91
C ILE A 2 5.60 -1.41 -16.13
N LEU A 3 5.74 -2.72 -15.97
CA LEU A 3 4.64 -3.68 -16.07
C LEU A 3 3.53 -3.38 -15.04
N LEU A 4 2.27 -3.64 -15.38
CA LEU A 4 1.15 -3.38 -14.48
C LEU A 4 1.30 -4.17 -13.17
N GLU A 5 1.68 -5.42 -13.28
CA GLU A 5 1.92 -6.36 -12.20
C GLU A 5 3.00 -5.84 -11.25
N ALA A 6 4.08 -5.26 -11.79
CA ALA A 6 5.14 -4.67 -10.98
C ALA A 6 4.67 -3.40 -10.23
N ARG A 7 3.79 -2.59 -10.83
CA ARG A 7 3.17 -1.44 -10.14
C ARG A 7 2.25 -1.89 -9.01
N ILE A 8 1.48 -2.97 -9.23
CA ILE A 8 0.63 -3.59 -8.22
C ILE A 8 1.47 -4.11 -7.05
N LEU A 9 2.51 -4.90 -7.35
CA LEU A 9 3.41 -5.44 -6.34
C LEU A 9 4.09 -4.33 -5.52
N ALA A 10 4.52 -3.24 -6.16
CA ALA A 10 5.16 -2.13 -5.45
C ALA A 10 4.24 -1.48 -4.40
N VAL A 11 2.94 -1.31 -4.70
CA VAL A 11 1.99 -0.74 -3.73
C VAL A 11 1.67 -1.76 -2.63
N ALA A 12 1.43 -3.02 -3.01
CA ALA A 12 1.12 -4.09 -2.06
C ALA A 12 2.27 -4.33 -1.06
N ASP A 13 3.50 -4.42 -1.55
CA ASP A 13 4.70 -4.63 -0.72
C ASP A 13 4.90 -3.50 0.29
N VAL A 14 4.68 -2.24 -0.12
CA VAL A 14 4.81 -1.08 0.79
C VAL A 14 3.76 -1.14 1.92
N VAL A 15 2.50 -1.43 1.59
CA VAL A 15 1.44 -1.50 2.59
C VAL A 15 1.74 -2.65 3.57
N GLU A 16 2.03 -3.84 3.06
CA GLU A 16 2.37 -5.01 3.87
C GLU A 16 3.61 -4.77 4.75
N ALA A 17 4.67 -4.20 4.18
CA ALA A 17 5.92 -3.92 4.90
C ALA A 17 5.74 -2.90 6.03
N MET A 18 4.78 -1.98 5.90
CA MET A 18 4.46 -0.99 6.92
C MET A 18 3.55 -1.56 8.02
N THR A 19 2.61 -2.43 7.68
CA THR A 19 1.67 -3.04 8.63
C THR A 19 2.19 -4.32 9.29
N SER A 20 3.25 -4.93 8.75
CA SER A 20 3.86 -6.13 9.31
C SER A 20 4.77 -5.81 10.49
N HIS A 21 4.62 -6.57 11.57
CA HIS A 21 5.49 -6.45 12.74
C HIS A 21 6.87 -7.02 12.41
N ARG A 22 7.92 -6.20 12.47
CA ARG A 22 9.30 -6.66 12.29
C ARG A 22 10.03 -6.63 13.64
N PRO A 23 11.05 -7.49 13.88
CA PRO A 23 11.72 -7.61 15.18
C PRO A 23 12.26 -6.30 15.78
N TYR A 24 12.41 -5.25 14.96
CA TYR A 24 12.95 -3.93 15.34
C TYR A 24 12.08 -2.75 14.92
N ARG A 25 10.89 -2.99 14.36
CA ARG A 25 9.95 -1.94 13.95
C ARG A 25 8.53 -2.39 14.33
N PRO A 26 7.90 -1.77 15.34
CA PRO A 26 6.49 -2.01 15.60
C PRO A 26 5.69 -1.67 14.35
N ALA A 27 4.69 -2.51 14.05
CA ALA A 27 3.80 -2.30 12.92
C ALA A 27 3.22 -0.88 12.97
N LEU A 28 3.28 -0.16 11.85
CA LEU A 28 2.49 1.06 11.72
C LEU A 28 1.02 0.67 11.55
N SER A 29 0.11 1.54 11.97
CA SER A 29 -1.31 1.30 11.71
C SER A 29 -1.57 1.28 10.21
N LEU A 30 -2.59 0.51 9.81
CA LEU A 30 -3.05 0.45 8.42
C LEU A 30 -3.27 1.85 7.84
N ASP A 31 -3.88 2.76 8.62
CA ASP A 31 -4.11 4.14 8.20
C ASP A 31 -2.83 4.87 7.79
N ARG A 32 -1.71 4.61 8.49
CA ARG A 32 -0.42 5.23 8.17
C ARG A 32 0.19 4.64 6.90
N ALA A 33 0.00 3.35 6.65
CA ALA A 33 0.41 2.71 5.40
C ALA A 33 -0.40 3.23 4.21
N LEU A 34 -1.73 3.35 4.36
CA LEU A 34 -2.61 3.90 3.33
C LEU A 34 -2.31 5.38 3.06
N GLU A 35 -2.00 6.16 4.10
CA GLU A 35 -1.60 7.57 3.93
C GLU A 35 -0.28 7.71 3.14
N GLU A 36 0.70 6.83 3.37
CA GLU A 36 1.99 6.89 2.68
C GLU A 36 1.85 6.69 1.17
N ILE A 37 1.08 5.68 0.75
CA ILE A 37 0.83 5.44 -0.68
C ILE A 37 -0.03 6.55 -1.29
N ARG A 38 -0.98 7.10 -0.53
CA ARG A 38 -1.84 8.22 -0.96
C ARG A 38 -1.01 9.48 -1.19
N ARG A 39 -0.09 9.80 -0.28
CA ARG A 39 0.79 10.97 -0.37
C ARG A 39 1.69 10.95 -1.61
N HIS A 40 2.11 9.76 -2.05
CA HIS A 40 3.01 9.60 -3.20
C HIS A 40 2.30 9.11 -4.48
N ARG A 41 0.97 9.18 -4.51
CA ARG A 41 0.14 8.87 -5.69
C ARG A 41 0.51 9.76 -6.87
N GLY A 42 0.82 9.17 -8.02
CA GLY A 42 1.18 9.89 -9.25
C GLY A 42 2.60 10.43 -9.29
N THR A 43 3.39 10.23 -8.23
CA THR A 43 4.82 10.59 -8.20
C THR A 43 5.71 9.35 -8.08
N ARG A 44 5.48 8.51 -7.06
CA ARG A 44 6.21 7.24 -6.87
C ARG A 44 5.38 6.02 -7.24
N TYR A 45 4.06 6.14 -7.10
CA TYR A 45 3.14 5.03 -7.34
C TYR A 45 2.16 5.38 -8.44
N ASP A 46 1.73 4.35 -9.16
CA ASP A 46 0.71 4.49 -10.19
C ASP A 46 -0.62 4.93 -9.57
N PRO A 47 -1.23 6.02 -10.06
CA PRO A 47 -2.51 6.51 -9.56
C PRO A 47 -3.62 5.45 -9.50
N GLN A 48 -3.73 4.62 -10.54
CA GLN A 48 -4.81 3.64 -10.65
C GLN A 48 -4.63 2.50 -9.65
N VAL A 49 -3.38 2.09 -9.42
CA VAL A 49 -3.07 1.03 -8.45
C VAL A 49 -3.29 1.52 -7.02
N VAL A 50 -2.88 2.75 -6.70
CA VAL A 50 -3.13 3.34 -5.38
C VAL A 50 -4.63 3.44 -5.12
N ASP A 51 -5.41 3.92 -6.08
CA ASP A 51 -6.86 4.07 -5.92
C ASP A 51 -7.55 2.71 -5.72
N ALA A 52 -7.12 1.69 -6.48
CA ALA A 52 -7.62 0.32 -6.32
C ALA A 52 -7.30 -0.25 -4.93
N CYS A 53 -6.08 -0.02 -4.43
CA CYS A 53 -5.68 -0.44 -3.09
C CYS A 53 -6.50 0.26 -1.99
N LEU A 54 -6.69 1.59 -2.10
CA LEU A 54 -7.51 2.34 -1.15
C LEU A 54 -8.98 1.89 -1.16
N ALA A 55 -9.53 1.61 -2.34
CA ALA A 55 -10.88 1.08 -2.48
C ALA A 55 -11.02 -0.30 -1.80
N LEU A 56 -10.06 -1.21 -2.01
CA LEU A 56 -10.05 -2.54 -1.43
C LEU A 56 -10.17 -2.51 0.11
N PHE A 57 -9.39 -1.66 0.78
CA PHE A 57 -9.46 -1.54 2.24
C PHE A 57 -10.72 -0.82 2.72
N ARG A 58 -11.23 0.16 1.96
CA ARG A 58 -12.53 0.79 2.25
C ARG A 58 -13.68 -0.21 2.16
N ASP A 59 -13.58 -1.17 1.25
CA ASP A 59 -14.60 -2.21 1.02
C ASP A 59 -14.51 -3.36 2.05
N GLY A 60 -13.62 -3.23 3.05
CA GLY A 60 -13.58 -4.09 4.23
C GLY A 60 -12.51 -5.18 4.21
N PHE A 61 -11.57 -5.14 3.26
CA PHE A 61 -10.42 -6.03 3.29
C PHE A 61 -9.61 -5.86 4.58
N ARG A 62 -9.15 -6.99 5.14
CA ARG A 62 -8.29 -7.04 6.33
C ARG A 62 -7.19 -8.06 6.07
N PHE A 63 -5.99 -7.75 6.55
CA PHE A 63 -4.96 -8.77 6.68
C PHE A 63 -5.46 -9.83 7.67
N THR A 64 -5.47 -11.08 7.22
CA THR A 64 -5.84 -12.25 8.01
C THR A 64 -4.73 -12.66 8.96
#